data_AF-A0A382XBQ1-F1
#
_entry.id   AF-A0A382XBQ1-F1
#
_cell.length_a   1.000
_cell.length_b   1.000
_cell.length_c   1.000
_cell.angle_alpha   90.00
_cell.angle_beta   90.00
_cell.angle_gamma   90.00
#
_symmetry.space_group_name_H-M   'P 1'
#
loop_
_entity.id
_entity.type
_entity.pdbx_description
1 polymer ?
#
loop_
_entity_poly.entity_id
_entity_poly.type
_entity_poly.pdbx_seq_one_letter_code
_entity_poly.pdbx_strand_id
1 'polypeptide(L)'
;MKYWLLKSEPNVWSITDQKKAGLKGTTWDGVRNYQAANNLKKMSKGDLCFFYHSNIGKEIVGIIEVIKTAFIDPTDKEKKFVAVQVKFKKASNKPVSLENIKKNPN
;
A
#
# COMPACT_ATOMS: atom_id res chain seq x y z
N MET A 1 -7.42 -4.44 -14.88
CA MET A 1 -7.09 -4.55 -13.44
C MET A 1 -5.60 -4.76 -13.33
N LYS A 2 -4.90 -3.97 -12.51
CA LYS A 2 -3.46 -4.09 -12.26
C LYS A 2 -3.21 -4.51 -10.80
N TYR A 3 -2.01 -5.01 -10.55
CA TYR A 3 -1.56 -5.43 -9.23
C TYR A 3 -0.36 -4.60 -8.79
N TRP A 4 -0.33 -4.29 -7.50
CA TRP A 4 0.68 -3.42 -6.91
C TRP A 4 1.19 -4.00 -5.59
N LEU A 5 2.25 -3.39 -5.08
CA LEU A 5 2.76 -3.66 -3.73
C LEU A 5 3.04 -2.32 -3.06
N LEU A 6 2.45 -2.13 -1.88
CA LEU A 6 2.59 -0.94 -1.06
C LEU A 6 3.30 -1.31 0.25
N LYS A 7 4.32 -0.53 0.61
CA LYS A 7 5.17 -0.78 1.78
C LYS A 7 4.79 0.16 2.91
N SER A 8 4.58 -0.39 4.11
CA SER A 8 4.32 0.36 5.33
C SER A 8 5.14 -0.23 6.47
N GLU A 9 5.63 0.60 7.39
CA GLU A 9 6.23 0.08 8.61
C GLU A 9 5.12 -0.24 9.63
N PRO A 10 5.11 -1.42 10.25
CA PRO A 10 3.99 -1.86 11.10
C PRO A 10 3.82 -1.02 12.38
N ASN A 11 4.88 -0.36 12.84
CA ASN A 11 4.84 0.58 13.97
C ASN A 11 4.27 1.96 13.59
N VAL A 12 4.20 2.29 12.30
CA VAL A 12 3.59 3.54 11.80
C VAL A 12 2.15 3.28 11.35
N TRP A 13 1.96 2.23 10.53
CA TRP A 13 0.64 1.83 10.06
C TRP A 13 0.61 0.33 9.74
N SER A 14 -0.05 -0.46 10.58
CA SER A 14 -0.14 -1.91 10.44
C SER A 14 -1.34 -2.35 9.60
N ILE A 15 -1.33 -3.62 9.16
CA ILE A 15 -2.53 -4.23 8.54
C ILE A 15 -3.75 -4.25 9.47
N THR A 16 -3.53 -4.28 10.78
CA THR A 16 -4.59 -4.21 11.79
C THR A 16 -5.21 -2.82 11.82
N ASP A 17 -4.42 -1.76 11.71
CA ASP A 17 -4.91 -0.39 11.62
C ASP A 17 -5.67 -0.16 10.31
N GLN A 18 -5.14 -0.71 9.21
CA GLN A 18 -5.81 -0.71 7.92
C GLN A 18 -7.19 -1.42 7.96
N LYS A 19 -7.29 -2.53 8.71
CA LYS A 19 -8.56 -3.23 8.94
C LYS A 19 -9.53 -2.39 9.78
N LYS A 20 -9.03 -1.73 10.83
CA LYS A 20 -9.83 -0.82 11.68
C LYS A 20 -10.36 0.40 10.92
N ALA A 21 -9.62 0.91 9.93
CA ALA A 21 -10.07 2.00 9.05
C ALA A 21 -11.32 1.66 8.23
N GLY A 22 -11.63 0.36 8.06
CA GLY A 22 -12.87 -0.12 7.48
C GLY A 22 -13.09 0.35 6.03
N LEU A 23 -14.35 0.58 5.66
CA LEU A 23 -14.74 0.96 4.30
C LEU A 23 -14.28 2.36 3.89
N LYS A 24 -14.03 3.26 4.86
CA LYS A 24 -13.45 4.58 4.61
C LYS A 24 -12.02 4.47 4.09
N GLY A 25 -11.32 3.41 4.47
CA GLY A 25 -9.92 3.19 4.12
C GLY A 25 -9.01 4.27 4.69
N THR A 26 -7.81 4.34 4.13
CA THR A 26 -6.74 5.26 4.56
C THR A 26 -6.10 5.89 3.33
N THR A 27 -5.68 7.14 3.49
CA THR A 27 -4.89 7.84 2.47
C THR A 27 -3.48 7.25 2.43
N TRP A 28 -3.01 6.89 1.24
CA TRP A 28 -1.63 6.49 1.01
C TRP A 28 -0.80 7.72 0.63
N ASP A 29 -0.52 8.56 1.64
CA ASP A 29 0.25 9.79 1.54
C ASP A 29 1.73 9.58 1.89
N GLY A 30 2.51 10.66 1.95
CA GLY A 30 3.91 10.66 2.36
C GLY A 30 4.87 10.15 1.28
N VAL A 31 4.37 9.77 0.10
CA VAL A 31 5.21 9.31 -1.02
C VAL A 31 5.95 10.51 -1.62
N ARG A 32 7.28 10.51 -1.48
CA ARG A 32 8.19 11.54 -2.05
C ARG A 32 9.18 10.99 -3.07
N ASN A 33 9.02 9.73 -3.45
CA ASN A 33 9.78 9.12 -4.54
C ASN A 33 9.02 9.30 -5.87
N TYR A 34 9.68 9.87 -6.88
CA TYR A 34 9.07 10.15 -8.19
C TYR A 34 8.53 8.91 -8.90
N GLN A 35 9.26 7.79 -8.86
CA GLN A 35 8.81 6.56 -9.50
C GLN A 35 7.58 5.98 -8.78
N ALA A 36 7.59 5.96 -7.45
CA ALA A 36 6.45 5.52 -6.66
C ALA A 36 5.22 6.42 -6.89
N ALA A 37 5.40 7.74 -6.93
CA ALA A 37 4.33 8.68 -7.25
C ALA A 37 3.76 8.45 -8.66
N ASN A 38 4.61 8.16 -9.64
CA ASN A 38 4.16 7.80 -10.99
C ASN A 38 3.41 6.46 -11.02
N ASN A 39 3.74 5.52 -10.14
CA ASN A 39 2.96 4.29 -9.97
C ASN A 39 1.59 4.58 -9.34
N LEU A 40 1.53 5.43 -8.31
CA LEU A 40 0.25 5.87 -7.72
C LEU A 40 -0.67 6.52 -8.77
N LYS A 41 -0.13 7.37 -9.65
CA LYS A 41 -0.88 7.99 -10.77
C LYS A 41 -1.48 6.96 -11.74
N LYS A 42 -0.88 5.77 -11.85
CA LYS A 42 -1.32 4.69 -12.75
C LYS A 42 -2.33 3.74 -12.11
N MET A 43 -2.59 3.87 -10.80
CA MET A 43 -3.55 3.04 -10.08
C MET A 43 -4.99 3.40 -10.43
N SER A 44 -5.83 2.38 -10.63
CA SER A 44 -7.25 2.52 -10.90
C SER A 44 -8.09 2.01 -9.72
N LYS A 45 -9.31 2.53 -9.55
CA LYS A 45 -10.25 2.02 -8.55
C LYS A 45 -10.49 0.52 -8.78
N GLY A 46 -10.40 -0.27 -7.73
CA GLY A 46 -10.51 -1.72 -7.77
C GLY A 46 -9.19 -2.47 -7.99
N ASP A 47 -8.09 -1.78 -8.31
CA ASP A 47 -6.76 -2.41 -8.33
C ASP A 47 -6.41 -2.96 -6.94
N LEU A 48 -5.74 -4.11 -6.92
CA LEU A 48 -5.34 -4.79 -5.68
C LEU A 48 -3.86 -4.55 -5.40
N CYS A 49 -3.55 -4.31 -4.13
CA CYS A 49 -2.18 -4.12 -3.68
C CYS A 49 -1.85 -5.11 -2.56
N PHE A 50 -0.68 -5.72 -2.63
CA PHE A 50 -0.09 -6.36 -1.46
C PHE A 50 0.27 -5.29 -0.42
N PHE A 51 -0.09 -5.55 0.83
CA PHE A 51 0.33 -4.76 1.98
C PHE A 51 1.57 -5.41 2.58
N TYR A 52 2.72 -4.77 2.37
CA TYR A 52 4.02 -5.27 2.79
C TYR A 52 4.53 -4.51 4.00
N HIS A 53 4.82 -5.22 5.09
CA HIS A 53 5.52 -4.63 6.23
C HIS A 53 6.99 -4.43 5.88
N SER A 54 7.46 -3.18 5.86
CA SER A 54 8.88 -2.83 5.66
C SER A 54 9.62 -2.66 6.98
N ASN A 55 10.95 -2.81 6.93
CA ASN A 55 11.90 -2.72 8.05
C ASN A 55 11.71 -3.77 9.15
N ILE A 56 10.51 -3.87 9.72
CA ILE A 56 10.10 -4.85 10.72
C ILE A 56 9.20 -5.90 10.03
N GLY A 57 9.41 -7.18 10.33
CA GLY A 57 8.70 -8.30 9.69
C GLY A 57 9.20 -8.62 8.28
N LYS A 58 9.26 -7.63 7.38
CA LYS A 58 9.68 -7.79 5.97
C LYS A 58 8.87 -8.88 5.24
N GLU A 59 7.56 -8.71 5.24
CA GLU A 59 6.61 -9.72 4.76
C GLU A 59 5.33 -9.11 4.20
N ILE A 60 4.67 -9.82 3.30
CA ILE A 60 3.32 -9.50 2.81
C ILE A 60 2.32 -10.05 3.82
N VAL A 61 1.55 -9.17 4.46
CA VAL A 61 0.60 -9.53 5.54
C VAL A 61 -0.86 -9.45 5.12
N GLY A 62 -1.14 -8.97 3.91
CA GLY A 62 -2.51 -8.87 3.41
C GLY A 62 -2.63 -8.22 2.04
N ILE A 63 -3.87 -8.01 1.66
CA ILE A 63 -4.30 -7.37 0.41
C ILE A 63 -5.19 -6.18 0.77
N ILE A 64 -4.94 -5.08 0.09
CA ILE A 64 -5.75 -3.87 0.11
C ILE A 64 -6.23 -3.54 -1.31
N GLU A 65 -7.25 -2.71 -1.41
CA GLU A 65 -7.92 -2.35 -2.67
C GLU A 65 -7.94 -0.82 -2.81
N VAL A 66 -7.58 -0.32 -3.99
CA VAL A 66 -7.67 1.12 -4.32
C VAL A 66 -9.14 1.52 -4.44
N ILE A 67 -9.58 2.47 -3.62
CA ILE A 67 -10.96 2.98 -3.62
C ILE A 67 -11.09 4.40 -4.17
N LYS A 68 -9.99 5.14 -4.24
CA LYS A 68 -9.89 6.45 -4.89
C LYS A 68 -8.57 6.53 -5.66
N THR A 69 -8.65 6.94 -6.93
CA THR A 69 -7.50 7.19 -7.80
C THR A 69 -6.68 8.38 -7.30
N ALA A 70 -5.53 8.62 -7.93
CA ALA A 70 -4.58 9.64 -7.50
C ALA A 70 -5.23 11.04 -7.32
N PHE A 71 -4.89 11.70 -6.21
CA PHE A 71 -5.21 13.09 -5.89
C PHE A 71 -3.99 13.75 -5.25
N ILE A 72 -3.96 15.09 -5.15
CA ILE A 72 -2.85 15.82 -4.53
C ILE A 72 -2.66 15.35 -3.09
N ASP A 73 -1.43 14.99 -2.74
CA ASP A 73 -1.10 14.57 -1.38
C ASP A 73 -1.33 15.74 -0.39
N PRO A 74 -2.23 15.61 0.60
CA PRO A 74 -2.53 16.67 1.55
C PRO A 74 -1.34 17.01 2.48
N THR A 75 -0.37 16.10 2.60
CA THR A 75 0.84 16.29 3.41
C THR A 75 1.96 16.99 2.62
N ASP A 76 1.79 17.17 1.30
CA ASP A 76 2.76 17.86 0.44
C ASP A 76 2.39 19.34 0.25
N LYS A 77 3.09 20.23 0.98
CA LYS A 77 2.87 21.68 0.90
C LYS A 77 3.13 22.26 -0.49
N GLU A 78 4.01 21.62 -1.28
CA GLU A 78 4.36 22.06 -2.64
C GLU A 78 3.40 21.52 -3.71
N LYS A 79 2.48 20.61 -3.34
CA LYS A 79 1.49 19.99 -4.24
C LYS A 79 2.09 19.33 -5.49
N LYS A 80 3.30 18.77 -5.37
CA LYS A 80 4.02 18.05 -6.43
C LYS A 80 3.69 16.56 -6.45
N PHE A 81 3.39 15.99 -5.29
CA PHE A 81 3.15 14.56 -5.11
C PHE A 81 1.66 14.22 -5.00
N VAL A 82 1.35 12.96 -5.24
CA VAL A 82 -0.01 12.42 -5.21
C VAL A 82 -0.14 11.35 -4.16
N ALA A 83 -1.35 11.18 -3.66
CA ALA A 83 -1.79 10.09 -2.80
C ALA A 83 -2.96 9.34 -3.49
N VAL A 84 -3.22 8.12 -3.04
CA VAL A 84 -4.43 7.35 -3.39
C VAL A 84 -5.18 7.01 -2.10
N GLN A 85 -6.41 6.52 -2.20
CA GLN A 85 -7.11 5.98 -1.02
C GLN A 85 -7.29 4.48 -1.17
N VAL A 86 -6.93 3.74 -0.11
CA VAL A 86 -6.94 2.27 -0.10
C VAL A 86 -7.73 1.76 1.10
N LYS A 87 -8.44 0.64 0.93
CA LYS A 87 -9.13 -0.04 2.04
C LYS A 87 -8.62 -1.46 2.23
N PHE A 88 -8.82 -1.99 3.43
CA PHE A 88 -8.57 -3.40 3.72
C PHE A 88 -9.45 -4.30 2.84
N LYS A 89 -8.85 -5.35 2.25
CA LYS A 89 -9.58 -6.37 1.49
C LYS A 89 -9.51 -7.72 2.18
N LYS A 90 -8.31 -8.21 2.49
CA LYS A 90 -8.10 -9.55 3.06
C LYS A 90 -6.79 -9.60 3.83
N ALA A 91 -6.77 -10.25 5.00
CA ALA A 91 -5.54 -10.56 5.71
C ALA A 91 -4.91 -11.84 5.14
N SER A 92 -3.59 -11.92 5.14
CA SER A 92 -2.92 -13.16 4.79
C SER A 92 -2.93 -14.11 5.99
N ASN A 93 -3.52 -15.30 5.83
CA ASN A 93 -3.46 -16.35 6.85
C ASN A 93 -2.05 -16.94 6.98
N LYS A 94 -1.20 -16.75 5.95
CA LYS A 94 0.20 -17.14 5.93
C LYS A 94 0.99 -15.97 5.33
N PRO A 95 1.56 -15.07 6.17
CA PRO A 95 2.41 -14.00 5.67
C PRO A 95 3.51 -14.52 4.75
N VAL A 96 3.80 -13.80 3.67
CA VAL A 96 4.83 -14.18 2.70
C VAL A 96 6.08 -13.35 2.97
N SER A 97 7.09 -13.95 3.59
CA SER A 97 8.33 -13.26 3.94
C SER A 97 9.18 -12.92 2.71
N LEU A 98 9.97 -11.85 2.83
CA LEU A 98 10.95 -11.46 1.83
C LEU A 98 11.95 -12.58 1.54
N GLU A 99 12.32 -13.36 2.56
CA GLU A 99 13.19 -14.52 2.39
C GLU A 99 12.57 -15.55 1.45
N ASN A 100 11.29 -15.89 1.65
CA ASN A 100 10.58 -16.83 0.79
C ASN A 100 10.43 -16.29 -0.63
N ILE A 101 10.18 -14.99 -0.79
CA ILE A 101 10.11 -14.34 -2.11
C ILE A 101 11.47 -14.48 -2.82
N LYS A 102 12.58 -14.22 -2.13
CA LYS A 102 13.93 -14.32 -2.71
C LYS A 102 14.34 -15.75 -3.06
N LYS A 103 13.83 -16.74 -2.33
CA LYS A 103 14.06 -18.17 -2.61
C LYS A 103 13.28 -18.67 -3.82
N ASN A 104 12.31 -17.92 -4.31
CA ASN A 104 11.56 -18.28 -5.51
C ASN A 104 11.96 -17.37 -6.68
N PRO A 105 12.91 -17.81 -7.53
CA PRO A 105 13.44 -16.97 -8.61
C PRO A 105 12.47 -16.74 -9.77
N ASN A 106 11.32 -17.44 -9.79
CA ASN A 106 10.30 -17.35 -10.84
C ASN A 106 8.89 -17.18 -10.23
#